data_AF-A0A2P6FHU5-F1
#
_entry.id   AF-A0A2P6FHU5-F1
#
_cell.length_a   1.000
_cell.length_b   1.000
_cell.length_c   1.000
_cell.angle_alpha   90.00
_cell.angle_beta   90.00
_cell.angle_gamma   90.00
#
_symmetry.space_group_name_H-M   'P 1'
#
loop_
_entity.id
_entity.type
_entity.pdbx_description
1 polymer ?
#
loop_
_entity_poly.entity_id
_entity_poly.type
_entity_poly.pdbx_seq_one_letter_code
_entity_poly.pdbx_strand_id
1 'polypeptide(L)'
;MRMKIIILCLALLFSGGLTFAENSAFNRNDQTVRLGQKSGTHLMYATSTPLVLEFPGTDWTLGFTSGSGEYNYSYKDYNSSSGLYTTKTQSINFSTQEVTARYYLGNSFNIPLGYANYKISYPEWVYSGVTYDIEYSITQLNYGIGNEWTYDWGGYFGLDWYQGGSKINDEVKVKHKSGTETSSTLAEATKTSTDIKAFAGVFVMTFGFGF
;
A
#
# COMPACT_ATOMS: atom_id res chain seq x y z
N MET A 1 8.00 19.03 -14.67
CA MET A 1 7.77 19.00 -16.14
C MET A 1 8.65 18.00 -16.91
N ARG A 2 9.65 17.35 -16.29
CA ARG A 2 10.56 16.39 -16.99
C ARG A 2 10.00 14.96 -17.10
N MET A 3 9.16 14.50 -16.17
CA MET A 3 8.59 13.14 -16.16
C MET A 3 7.53 12.90 -17.25
N LYS A 4 6.79 13.95 -17.62
CA LYS A 4 5.70 13.87 -18.63
C LYS A 4 6.23 13.65 -20.05
N ILE A 5 7.45 14.11 -20.35
CA ILE A 5 8.08 13.96 -21.67
C ILE A 5 8.61 12.54 -21.85
N ILE A 6 9.12 11.91 -20.80
CA ILE A 6 9.62 10.52 -20.86
C ILE A 6 8.48 9.53 -21.14
N ILE A 7 7.33 9.70 -20.48
CA ILE A 7 6.14 8.86 -20.69
C ILE A 7 5.59 9.03 -22.12
N LEU A 8 5.60 10.26 -22.65
CA LEU A 8 5.14 10.53 -24.02
C LEU A 8 6.12 9.98 -25.08
N CYS A 9 7.43 10.02 -24.81
CA CYS A 9 8.44 9.42 -25.68
C CYS A 9 8.40 7.88 -25.66
N LEU A 10 8.10 7.26 -24.52
CA LEU A 10 7.84 5.81 -24.47
C LEU A 10 6.56 5.47 -25.25
N ALA A 11 5.47 6.23 -25.08
CA ALA A 11 4.20 6.02 -25.77
C ALA A 11 4.33 6.04 -27.31
N LEU A 12 5.26 6.82 -27.86
CA LEU A 12 5.51 6.92 -29.30
C LEU A 12 6.32 5.74 -29.88
N LEU A 13 7.00 4.95 -29.03
CA LEU A 13 7.67 3.70 -29.45
C LEU A 13 6.69 2.52 -29.58
N PHE A 14 5.44 2.66 -29.10
CA PHE A 14 4.39 1.62 -29.13
C PHE A 14 3.40 1.78 -30.31
N SER A 15 3.84 2.27 -31.46
CA SER A 15 2.99 2.45 -32.66
C SER A 15 2.62 1.14 -33.38
N GLY A 16 2.77 -0.02 -32.73
CA GLY A 16 2.34 -1.32 -33.23
C GLY A 16 1.06 -1.81 -32.54
N GLY A 17 -0.11 -1.48 -33.13
CA GLY A 17 -1.39 -2.15 -32.89
C GLY A 17 -2.01 -2.05 -31.48
N LEU A 18 -3.34 -1.97 -31.41
CA LEU A 18 -4.09 -2.29 -30.19
C LEU A 18 -3.94 -3.79 -29.90
N THR A 19 -2.83 -4.19 -29.26
CA THR A 19 -2.57 -5.58 -28.87
C THR A 19 -3.40 -5.89 -27.63
N PHE A 20 -4.48 -6.63 -27.84
CA PHE A 20 -5.29 -7.19 -26.76
C PHE A 20 -4.47 -8.26 -26.05
N ALA A 21 -4.53 -8.32 -24.71
CA ALA A 21 -3.88 -9.36 -23.89
C ALA A 21 -4.54 -10.74 -24.05
N GLU A 22 -4.85 -11.13 -25.29
CA GLU A 22 -5.58 -12.35 -25.67
C GLU A 22 -4.83 -13.59 -25.18
N ASN A 23 -3.50 -13.58 -25.24
CA ASN A 23 -2.62 -14.65 -24.77
C ASN A 23 -1.79 -14.25 -23.53
N SER A 24 -2.43 -13.59 -22.55
CA SER A 24 -1.79 -13.15 -21.31
C SER A 24 -0.96 -14.24 -20.60
N ALA A 25 -1.41 -15.50 -20.59
CA ALA A 25 -0.67 -16.58 -19.94
C ALA A 25 0.68 -16.88 -20.63
N PHE A 26 0.69 -16.87 -21.96
CA PHE A 26 1.90 -17.06 -22.74
C PHE A 26 2.88 -15.89 -22.55
N ASN A 27 2.39 -14.66 -22.70
CA ASN A 27 3.21 -13.44 -22.52
C ASN A 27 3.77 -13.34 -21.11
N ARG A 28 3.00 -13.78 -20.10
CA ARG A 28 3.46 -13.83 -18.72
C ARG A 28 4.61 -14.82 -18.55
N ASN A 29 4.52 -15.98 -19.17
CA ASN A 29 5.54 -17.00 -19.10
C ASN A 29 6.82 -16.65 -19.87
N ASP A 30 6.73 -15.75 -20.86
CA ASP A 30 7.87 -15.28 -21.64
C ASP A 30 8.72 -14.23 -20.90
N GLN A 31 8.21 -13.70 -19.78
CA GLN A 31 8.92 -12.71 -18.98
C GLN A 31 9.72 -13.39 -17.87
N THR A 32 10.94 -12.93 -17.65
CA THR A 32 11.80 -13.42 -16.56
C THR A 32 11.52 -12.66 -15.26
N VAL A 33 11.29 -11.35 -15.37
CA VAL A 33 11.10 -10.46 -14.23
C VAL A 33 10.19 -9.30 -14.59
N ARG A 34 9.47 -8.77 -13.60
CA ARG A 34 8.58 -7.62 -13.74
C ARG A 34 8.84 -6.58 -12.67
N LEU A 35 8.67 -5.33 -13.07
CA LEU A 35 8.63 -4.19 -12.17
C LEU A 35 7.32 -3.46 -12.36
N GLY A 36 6.64 -3.16 -11.25
CA GLY A 36 5.37 -2.45 -11.26
C GLY A 36 5.18 -1.56 -10.05
N GLN A 37 4.01 -0.95 -9.99
CA GLN A 37 3.57 -0.14 -8.86
C GLN A 37 2.12 -0.46 -8.53
N LYS A 38 1.86 -0.67 -7.23
CA LYS A 38 0.53 -0.89 -6.67
C LYS A 38 -0.10 0.41 -6.19
N SER A 39 -1.41 0.53 -6.37
CA SER A 39 -2.25 1.61 -5.83
C SER A 39 -3.70 1.13 -5.74
N GLY A 40 -4.59 1.88 -5.09
CA GLY A 40 -6.03 1.57 -5.10
C GLY A 40 -6.72 1.80 -3.76
N THR A 41 -7.95 1.31 -3.61
CA THR A 41 -8.75 1.50 -2.39
C THR A 41 -8.41 0.46 -1.33
N HIS A 42 -7.16 0.48 -0.87
CA HIS A 42 -6.62 -0.28 0.25
C HIS A 42 -5.67 0.66 1.00
N LEU A 43 -5.92 1.00 2.27
CA LEU A 43 -5.24 2.12 2.96
C LEU A 43 -3.71 2.09 2.79
N MET A 44 -3.10 0.93 3.02
CA MET A 44 -1.65 0.78 2.92
C MET A 44 -1.14 1.05 1.50
N TYR A 45 -1.84 0.57 0.48
CA TYR A 45 -1.43 0.73 -0.92
C TYR A 45 -1.79 2.10 -1.48
N ALA A 46 -2.88 2.70 -1.02
CA ALA A 46 -3.31 4.05 -1.37
C ALA A 46 -2.26 5.07 -0.95
N THR A 47 -1.72 4.91 0.26
CA THR A 47 -0.77 5.87 0.83
C THR A 47 0.67 5.55 0.45
N SER A 48 1.11 4.29 0.55
CA SER A 48 2.51 3.95 0.29
C SER A 48 2.83 3.73 -1.19
N THR A 49 1.82 3.60 -2.05
CA THR A 49 1.93 3.34 -3.50
C THR A 49 3.12 2.44 -3.88
N PRO A 50 3.20 1.23 -3.30
CA PRO A 50 4.46 0.51 -3.23
C PRO A 50 4.91 -0.03 -4.58
N LEU A 51 6.22 -0.13 -4.77
CA LEU A 51 6.82 -0.77 -5.94
C LEU A 51 6.74 -2.28 -5.80
N VAL A 52 6.67 -2.97 -6.92
CA VAL A 52 6.52 -4.41 -7.01
C VAL A 52 7.64 -4.96 -7.88
N LEU A 53 8.30 -6.02 -7.39
CA LEU A 53 9.21 -6.88 -8.13
C LEU A 53 8.57 -8.26 -8.21
N GLU A 54 8.36 -8.79 -9.41
CA GLU A 54 7.69 -10.08 -9.59
C GLU A 54 8.47 -10.99 -10.54
N PHE A 55 8.37 -12.29 -10.29
CA PHE A 55 8.87 -13.37 -11.12
C PHE A 55 7.65 -14.11 -11.65
N PRO A 56 7.23 -13.79 -12.89
CA PRO A 56 6.05 -14.38 -13.48
C PRO A 56 6.32 -15.80 -13.98
N GLY A 57 5.23 -16.55 -14.15
CA GLY A 57 5.21 -17.88 -14.74
C GLY A 57 3.80 -18.19 -15.23
N THR A 58 3.63 -19.33 -15.88
CA THR A 58 2.33 -19.68 -16.48
C THR A 58 1.20 -19.70 -15.44
N ASP A 59 1.36 -20.42 -14.32
CA ASP A 59 0.29 -20.58 -13.33
C ASP A 59 0.50 -19.77 -12.05
N TRP A 60 1.75 -19.38 -11.77
CA TRP A 60 2.12 -18.66 -10.56
C TRP A 60 2.98 -17.45 -10.90
N THR A 61 2.72 -16.36 -10.21
CA THR A 61 3.66 -15.22 -10.10
C THR A 61 4.03 -15.07 -8.64
N LEU A 62 5.33 -14.98 -8.36
CA LEU A 62 5.84 -14.68 -7.03
C LEU A 62 6.39 -13.27 -7.03
N GLY A 63 6.35 -12.57 -5.90
CA GLY A 63 6.84 -11.20 -5.87
C GLY A 63 7.13 -10.67 -4.48
N PHE A 64 7.69 -9.47 -4.51
CA PHE A 64 7.98 -8.65 -3.35
C PHE A 64 7.47 -7.24 -3.62
N THR A 65 6.68 -6.72 -2.70
CA THR A 65 6.12 -5.37 -2.75
C THR A 65 6.71 -4.57 -1.61
N SER A 66 7.24 -3.37 -1.89
CA SER A 66 7.76 -2.48 -0.84
C SER A 66 7.56 -1.00 -1.18
N GLY A 67 7.25 -0.21 -0.16
CA GLY A 67 7.13 1.23 -0.30
C GLY A 67 6.81 1.93 1.00
N SER A 68 6.92 3.25 0.97
CA SER A 68 6.51 4.12 2.06
C SER A 68 5.80 5.35 1.52
N GLY A 69 4.95 5.95 2.35
CA GLY A 69 4.25 7.18 2.01
C GLY A 69 3.77 7.90 3.26
N GLU A 70 3.32 9.13 3.07
CA GLU A 70 2.88 10.01 4.15
C GLU A 70 1.46 10.49 3.88
N TYR A 71 0.63 10.52 4.92
CA TYR A 71 -0.69 11.13 4.90
C TYR A 71 -0.74 12.29 5.88
N ASN A 72 -1.11 13.47 5.37
CA ASN A 72 -1.20 14.69 6.16
C ASN A 72 -2.67 15.08 6.35
N TYR A 73 -3.07 15.35 7.59
CA TYR A 73 -4.37 15.95 7.88
C TYR A 73 -4.23 17.15 8.82
N SER A 74 -5.12 18.13 8.66
CA SER A 74 -5.17 19.30 9.53
C SER A 74 -6.31 19.17 10.53
N TYR A 75 -6.06 19.62 11.76
CA TYR A 75 -7.05 19.65 12.83
C TYR A 75 -7.00 21.00 13.55
N LYS A 76 -8.09 21.34 14.25
CA LYS A 76 -8.18 22.56 15.07
C LYS A 76 -7.86 22.20 16.51
N ASP A 77 -6.86 22.85 17.08
CA ASP A 77 -6.45 22.70 18.46
C ASP A 77 -6.84 23.93 19.27
N TYR A 78 -7.59 23.72 20.35
CA TYR A 78 -8.08 24.80 21.20
C TYR A 78 -7.07 25.07 22.32
N ASN A 79 -6.61 26.32 22.40
CA ASN A 79 -5.75 26.75 23.49
C ASN A 79 -6.59 27.46 24.56
N SER A 80 -6.77 26.82 25.71
CA SER A 80 -7.53 27.36 26.84
C SER A 80 -6.94 28.64 27.44
N SER A 81 -5.62 28.85 27.30
CA SER A 81 -4.92 30.01 27.86
C SER A 81 -5.08 31.26 26.99
N SER A 82 -5.18 31.11 25.67
CA SER A 82 -5.41 32.24 24.74
C SER A 82 -6.85 32.36 24.26
N GLY A 83 -7.70 31.36 24.49
CA GLY A 83 -9.10 31.32 24.03
C GLY A 83 -9.25 31.15 22.52
N LEU A 84 -8.20 30.75 21.82
CA LEU A 84 -8.16 30.70 20.34
C LEU A 84 -7.96 29.28 19.82
N TYR A 85 -8.53 29.02 18.65
CA TYR A 85 -8.28 27.81 17.87
C TYR A 85 -7.11 28.04 16.92
N THR A 86 -6.15 27.13 16.93
CA THR A 86 -5.03 27.10 15.97
C THR A 86 -5.19 25.92 15.03
N THR A 87 -4.85 26.11 13.75
CA THR A 87 -4.77 24.97 12.82
C THR A 87 -3.42 24.29 13.03
N LYS A 88 -3.45 23.00 13.35
CA LYS A 88 -2.27 22.14 13.38
C LYS A 88 -2.36 21.11 12.25
N THR A 89 -1.21 20.56 11.88
CA THR A 89 -1.10 19.49 10.88
C THR A 89 -0.44 18.29 11.53
N GLN A 90 -0.99 17.10 11.32
CA GLN A 90 -0.42 15.84 11.71
C GLN A 90 -0.02 15.05 10.46
N SER A 91 1.23 14.59 10.44
CA SER A 91 1.75 13.68 9.43
C SER A 91 1.72 12.25 9.97
N ILE A 92 1.21 11.31 9.17
CA ILE A 92 1.21 9.88 9.49
C ILE A 92 2.01 9.16 8.41
N ASN A 93 3.01 8.39 8.83
CA ASN A 93 3.87 7.65 7.92
C ASN A 93 3.41 6.20 7.79
N PHE A 94 3.33 5.72 6.56
CA PHE A 94 2.94 4.36 6.22
C PHE A 94 4.11 3.65 5.54
N SER A 95 4.36 2.40 5.92
CA SER A 95 5.32 1.53 5.25
C SER A 95 4.68 0.19 4.97
N THR A 96 4.91 -0.29 3.76
CA THR A 96 4.40 -1.56 3.23
C THR A 96 5.58 -2.42 2.85
N GLN A 97 5.59 -3.66 3.33
CA GLN A 97 6.45 -4.74 2.86
C GLN A 97 5.61 -6.00 2.74
N GLU A 98 5.70 -6.71 1.62
CA GLU A 98 4.85 -7.88 1.39
C GLU A 98 5.54 -8.86 0.44
N VAL A 99 5.53 -10.13 0.81
CA VAL A 99 5.82 -11.22 -0.12
C VAL A 99 4.50 -11.64 -0.75
N THR A 100 4.43 -11.60 -2.07
CA THR A 100 3.20 -11.82 -2.83
C THR A 100 3.29 -13.10 -3.63
N ALA A 101 2.15 -13.78 -3.77
CA ALA A 101 1.96 -14.83 -4.74
C ALA A 101 0.64 -14.59 -5.47
N ARG A 102 0.56 -14.93 -6.76
CA ARG A 102 -0.66 -14.84 -7.55
C ARG A 102 -0.84 -16.13 -8.31
N TYR A 103 -1.96 -16.81 -8.07
CA TYR A 103 -2.30 -18.05 -8.75
C TYR A 103 -3.31 -17.80 -9.87
N TYR A 104 -3.01 -18.23 -11.09
CA TYR A 104 -3.85 -18.01 -12.26
C TYR A 104 -4.76 -19.20 -12.53
N LEU A 105 -6.03 -18.90 -12.73
CA LEU A 105 -7.05 -19.85 -13.16
C LEU A 105 -7.35 -19.55 -14.63
N GLY A 106 -6.47 -20.04 -15.50
CA GLY A 106 -6.51 -19.77 -16.94
C GLY A 106 -5.73 -18.51 -17.31
N ASN A 107 -6.28 -17.70 -18.22
CA ASN A 107 -5.52 -16.65 -18.88
C ASN A 107 -5.18 -15.47 -17.94
N SER A 108 -6.23 -14.88 -17.35
CA SER A 108 -6.13 -13.61 -16.62
C SER A 108 -6.74 -13.64 -15.22
N PHE A 109 -7.81 -14.40 -15.01
CA PHE A 109 -8.44 -14.52 -13.69
C PHE A 109 -7.49 -15.21 -12.72
N ASN A 110 -7.40 -14.70 -11.50
CA ASN A 110 -6.41 -15.14 -10.55
C ASN A 110 -6.80 -14.88 -9.09
N ILE A 111 -6.06 -15.51 -8.20
CA ILE A 111 -6.16 -15.41 -6.74
C ILE A 111 -4.84 -14.78 -6.24
N PRO A 112 -4.82 -13.47 -5.91
CA PRO A 112 -3.69 -12.87 -5.22
C PRO A 112 -3.65 -13.31 -3.76
N LEU A 113 -2.44 -13.56 -3.26
CA LEU A 113 -2.10 -13.93 -1.91
C LEU A 113 -0.90 -13.07 -1.47
N GLY A 114 -0.82 -12.78 -0.17
CA GLY A 114 0.30 -12.03 0.36
C GLY A 114 0.56 -12.28 1.84
N TYR A 115 1.82 -12.21 2.22
CA TYR A 115 2.24 -12.11 3.62
C TYR A 115 2.80 -10.71 3.82
N ALA A 116 2.02 -9.85 4.46
CA ALA A 116 2.32 -8.44 4.58
C ALA A 116 2.77 -8.07 5.99
N ASN A 117 3.79 -7.22 6.06
CA ASN A 117 4.14 -6.44 7.24
C ASN A 117 3.87 -4.96 6.92
N TYR A 118 2.92 -4.39 7.63
CA TYR A 118 2.56 -2.99 7.52
C TYR A 118 2.99 -2.24 8.76
N LYS A 119 3.51 -1.02 8.58
CA LYS A 119 3.87 -0.13 9.69
C LYS A 119 3.19 1.22 9.51
N ILE A 120 2.69 1.76 10.61
CA ILE A 120 2.10 3.09 10.68
C ILE A 120 2.77 3.83 11.83
N SER A 121 3.31 5.01 11.56
CA SER A 121 3.93 5.85 12.57
C SER A 121 3.20 7.19 12.66
N TYR A 122 2.81 7.54 13.89
CA TYR A 122 2.26 8.83 14.26
C TYR A 122 3.32 9.59 15.05
N PRO A 123 4.24 10.28 14.38
CA PRO A 123 5.24 11.12 15.05
C PRO A 123 4.54 12.30 15.73
N GLU A 124 4.99 12.65 16.94
CA GLU A 124 4.53 13.84 17.67
C GLU A 124 2.99 13.95 17.79
N TRP A 125 2.30 12.83 17.94
CA TRP A 125 0.86 12.80 18.15
C TRP A 125 0.48 13.47 19.48
N VAL A 126 -0.41 14.45 19.43
CA VAL A 126 -0.80 15.25 20.59
C VAL A 126 -2.22 14.90 21.05
N TYR A 127 -2.36 14.58 22.33
CA TYR A 127 -3.66 14.43 22.99
C TYR A 127 -3.67 15.10 24.35
N SER A 128 -4.64 15.99 24.57
CA SER A 128 -4.81 16.73 25.83
C SER A 128 -3.53 17.42 26.34
N GLY A 129 -2.71 17.95 25.42
CA GLY A 129 -1.45 18.64 25.74
C GLY A 129 -0.25 17.72 26.01
N VAL A 130 -0.40 16.41 25.87
CA VAL A 130 0.69 15.42 25.96
C VAL A 130 1.06 14.95 24.57
N THR A 131 2.36 14.82 24.31
CA THR A 131 2.90 14.41 23.00
C THR A 131 3.50 13.02 23.08
N TYR A 132 3.20 12.19 22.09
CA TYR A 132 3.66 10.82 21.94
C TYR A 132 4.21 10.55 20.55
N ASP A 133 5.22 9.69 20.45
CA ASP A 133 5.49 8.97 19.21
C ASP A 133 4.81 7.60 19.31
N ILE A 134 3.92 7.30 18.36
CA ILE A 134 3.18 6.03 18.31
C ILE A 134 3.63 5.26 17.07
N GLU A 135 4.08 4.02 17.26
CA GLU A 135 4.38 3.08 16.19
C GLU A 135 3.43 1.88 16.27
N TYR A 136 2.74 1.61 15.17
CA TYR A 136 1.94 0.42 14.98
C TYR A 136 2.59 -0.45 13.91
N SER A 137 2.68 -1.75 14.16
CA SER A 137 2.99 -2.72 13.12
C SER A 137 2.00 -3.87 13.15
N ILE A 138 1.58 -4.32 11.98
CA ILE A 138 0.70 -5.46 11.81
C ILE A 138 1.28 -6.41 10.78
N THR A 139 1.25 -7.69 11.11
CA THR A 139 1.50 -8.77 10.18
C THR A 139 0.18 -9.42 9.82
N GLN A 140 -0.14 -9.50 8.53
CA GLN A 140 -1.38 -10.10 8.06
C GLN A 140 -1.20 -10.95 6.80
N LEU A 141 -2.08 -11.92 6.65
CA LEU A 141 -2.27 -12.63 5.39
C LEU A 141 -3.26 -11.87 4.53
N ASN A 142 -2.84 -11.52 3.31
CA ASN A 142 -3.67 -10.96 2.28
C ASN A 142 -4.15 -12.04 1.33
N TYR A 143 -5.40 -11.94 0.88
CA TYR A 143 -5.96 -12.83 -0.13
C TYR A 143 -7.09 -12.13 -0.87
N GLY A 144 -7.31 -12.47 -2.12
CA GLY A 144 -8.29 -11.77 -2.92
C GLY A 144 -8.71 -12.51 -4.18
N ILE A 145 -9.36 -11.77 -5.05
CA ILE A 145 -9.72 -12.19 -6.40
C ILE A 145 -9.43 -11.04 -7.37
N GLY A 146 -8.90 -11.37 -8.54
CA GLY A 146 -8.47 -10.36 -9.49
C GLY A 146 -8.35 -10.89 -10.90
N ASN A 147 -8.01 -9.97 -11.78
CA ASN A 147 -7.59 -10.24 -13.13
C ASN A 147 -6.24 -9.58 -13.39
N GLU A 148 -5.38 -10.21 -14.17
CA GLU A 148 -4.17 -9.59 -14.67
C GLU A 148 -4.01 -9.90 -16.15
N TRP A 149 -3.64 -8.88 -16.90
CA TRP A 149 -3.42 -8.93 -18.32
C TRP A 149 -1.98 -8.57 -18.60
N THR A 150 -1.27 -9.49 -19.26
CA THR A 150 0.07 -9.27 -19.78
C THR A 150 -0.01 -9.07 -21.28
N TYR A 151 0.45 -7.92 -21.74
CA TYR A 151 0.40 -7.53 -23.14
C TYR A 151 1.66 -7.97 -23.88
N ASP A 152 1.54 -8.18 -25.20
CA ASP A 152 2.63 -8.66 -26.06
C ASP A 152 3.85 -7.71 -26.05
N TRP A 153 3.64 -6.41 -25.80
CA TRP A 153 4.70 -5.40 -25.73
C TRP A 153 5.44 -5.36 -24.38
N GLY A 154 5.15 -6.30 -23.48
CA GLY A 154 5.84 -6.44 -22.20
C GLY A 154 5.14 -5.80 -21.00
N GLY A 155 4.12 -4.96 -21.22
CA GLY A 155 3.34 -4.39 -20.13
C GLY A 155 2.49 -5.40 -19.41
N TYR A 156 2.16 -5.11 -18.15
CA TYR A 156 1.10 -5.81 -17.46
C TYR A 156 0.24 -4.88 -16.62
N PHE A 157 -1.04 -5.23 -16.54
CA PHE A 157 -2.03 -4.55 -15.73
C PHE A 157 -2.79 -5.57 -14.89
N GLY A 158 -2.66 -5.47 -13.58
CA GLY A 158 -3.41 -6.23 -12.59
C GLY A 158 -4.51 -5.38 -11.97
N LEU A 159 -5.69 -5.97 -11.80
CA LEU A 159 -6.80 -5.41 -11.07
C LEU A 159 -7.36 -6.46 -10.11
N ASP A 160 -7.11 -6.23 -8.82
CA ASP A 160 -7.66 -7.01 -7.72
C ASP A 160 -8.98 -6.36 -7.29
N TRP A 161 -10.08 -7.02 -7.63
CA TRP A 161 -11.44 -6.54 -7.36
C TRP A 161 -11.68 -6.41 -5.86
N TYR A 162 -11.18 -7.41 -5.13
CA TYR A 162 -11.23 -7.49 -3.69
C TYR A 162 -9.93 -8.06 -3.16
N GLN A 163 -9.41 -7.45 -2.10
CA GLN A 163 -8.28 -7.95 -1.35
C GLN A 163 -8.59 -7.83 0.14
N GLY A 164 -8.85 -8.97 0.77
CA GLY A 164 -9.08 -9.09 2.20
C GLY A 164 -7.79 -9.35 2.96
N GLY A 165 -7.89 -9.26 4.28
CA GLY A 165 -6.79 -9.49 5.20
C GLY A 165 -7.23 -10.28 6.44
N SER A 166 -6.36 -11.17 6.92
CA SER A 166 -6.47 -11.82 8.23
C SER A 166 -5.26 -11.47 9.08
N LYS A 167 -5.51 -10.83 10.22
CA LYS A 167 -4.46 -10.42 11.17
C LYS A 167 -3.81 -11.66 11.79
N ILE A 168 -2.48 -11.74 11.71
CA ILE A 168 -1.69 -12.79 12.36
C ILE A 168 -1.21 -12.28 13.73
N ASN A 169 -0.59 -11.10 13.73
CA ASN A 169 -0.14 -10.42 14.95
C ASN A 169 -0.06 -8.91 14.70
N ASP A 170 -0.06 -8.16 15.78
CA ASP A 170 0.24 -6.75 15.79
C ASP A 170 1.04 -6.35 17.03
N GLU A 171 1.77 -5.24 16.90
CA GLU A 171 2.57 -4.65 17.96
C GLU A 171 2.34 -3.14 17.98
N VAL A 172 2.21 -2.60 19.19
CA VAL A 172 2.09 -1.17 19.47
C VAL A 172 3.25 -0.72 20.34
N LYS A 173 3.90 0.37 19.95
CA LYS A 173 4.89 1.07 20.79
C LYS A 173 4.45 2.52 20.96
N VAL A 174 4.29 2.92 22.20
CA VAL A 174 3.98 4.31 22.58
C VAL A 174 5.18 4.85 23.34
N LYS A 175 5.74 5.95 22.86
CA LYS A 175 6.86 6.65 23.50
C LYS A 175 6.42 8.06 23.89
N HIS A 176 6.36 8.33 25.19
CA HIS A 176 6.13 9.68 25.70
C HIS A 176 7.25 10.62 25.25
N LYS A 177 6.87 11.83 24.82
CA LYS A 177 7.80 12.85 24.32
C LYS A 177 7.78 14.10 25.19
N SER A 178 6.61 14.63 25.53
CA SER A 178 6.47 15.85 26.31
C SER A 178 5.07 16.01 26.91
N GLY A 179 4.92 16.95 27.85
CA GLY A 179 3.69 17.18 28.60
C GLY A 179 3.55 16.26 29.83
N THR A 180 2.52 16.49 30.64
CA THR A 180 2.25 15.69 31.84
C THR A 180 1.43 14.46 31.49
N GLU A 181 2.08 13.31 31.37
CA GLU A 181 1.42 12.03 31.16
C GLU A 181 0.51 11.66 32.34
N THR A 182 -0.69 11.18 32.03
CA THR A 182 -1.59 10.54 32.99
C THR A 182 -2.01 9.17 32.48
N SER A 183 -2.61 8.35 33.34
CA SER A 183 -3.14 7.04 32.93
C SER A 183 -4.18 7.14 31.80
N SER A 184 -4.93 8.24 31.71
CA SER A 184 -5.91 8.45 30.64
C SER A 184 -5.26 8.83 29.30
N THR A 185 -4.22 9.69 29.31
CA THR A 185 -3.55 10.08 28.06
C THR A 185 -2.76 8.93 27.46
N LEU A 186 -2.12 8.12 28.31
CA LEU A 186 -1.43 6.92 27.87
C LEU A 186 -2.39 5.85 27.33
N ALA A 187 -3.54 5.67 27.98
CA ALA A 187 -4.57 4.74 27.50
C ALA A 187 -5.10 5.14 26.11
N GLU A 188 -5.33 6.44 25.86
CA GLU A 188 -5.80 6.91 24.56
C GLU A 188 -4.72 6.77 23.46
N ALA A 189 -3.46 7.08 23.77
CA ALA A 189 -2.34 6.85 22.87
C ALA A 189 -2.20 5.36 22.50
N THR A 190 -2.43 4.47 23.46
CA THR A 190 -2.41 3.01 23.24
C THR A 190 -3.64 2.53 22.46
N LYS A 191 -4.80 3.15 22.67
CA LYS A 191 -6.04 2.80 21.95
C LYS A 191 -5.98 3.12 20.47
N THR A 192 -5.38 4.27 20.12
CA THR A 192 -5.24 4.75 18.74
C THR A 192 -4.63 3.71 17.79
N SER A 193 -3.94 2.70 18.33
CA SER A 193 -3.24 1.65 17.59
C SER A 193 -3.72 0.21 17.86
N THR A 194 -4.50 -0.06 18.91
CA THR A 194 -4.94 -1.43 19.26
C THR A 194 -6.25 -1.88 18.61
N ASP A 195 -7.09 -0.96 18.15
CA ASP A 195 -8.39 -1.27 17.49
C ASP A 195 -8.29 -1.47 15.97
N ILE A 196 -7.06 -1.56 15.43
CA ILE A 196 -6.85 -1.71 13.99
C ILE A 196 -7.15 -3.16 13.56
N LYS A 197 -8.15 -3.29 12.69
CA LYS A 197 -8.47 -4.55 12.00
C LYS A 197 -7.47 -4.78 10.86
N ALA A 198 -7.40 -6.03 10.38
CA ALA A 198 -6.64 -6.33 9.18
C ALA A 198 -7.07 -5.41 8.03
N PHE A 199 -6.09 -4.89 7.31
CA PHE A 199 -6.34 -4.04 6.15
C PHE A 199 -6.99 -4.86 5.04
N ALA A 200 -8.00 -4.28 4.43
CA ALA A 200 -8.69 -4.82 3.28
C ALA A 200 -8.99 -3.68 2.32
N GLY A 201 -9.28 -4.04 1.08
CA GLY A 201 -9.54 -3.09 0.04
C GLY A 201 -10.27 -3.68 -1.14
N VAL A 202 -10.71 -2.78 -2.00
CA VAL A 202 -11.31 -3.09 -3.30
C VAL A 202 -10.56 -2.30 -4.36
N PHE A 203 -10.62 -2.76 -5.60
CA PHE A 203 -10.04 -2.03 -6.72
C PHE A 203 -8.56 -1.67 -6.49
N VAL A 204 -7.73 -2.69 -6.25
CA VAL A 204 -6.28 -2.54 -6.14
C VAL A 204 -5.67 -2.80 -7.51
N MET A 205 -4.99 -1.79 -8.05
CA MET A 205 -4.38 -1.84 -9.37
C MET A 205 -2.88 -2.04 -9.23
N THR A 206 -2.32 -2.86 -10.12
CA THR A 206 -0.88 -2.95 -10.35
C THR A 206 -0.62 -2.65 -11.81
N PHE A 207 0.29 -1.74 -12.12
CA PHE A 207 0.74 -1.52 -13.48
C PHE A 207 2.26 -1.57 -13.55
N GLY A 208 2.80 -2.19 -14.59
CA GLY A 208 4.23 -2.36 -14.73
C GLY A 208 4.65 -2.93 -16.08
N PHE A 209 5.93 -3.30 -16.15
CA PHE A 209 6.59 -3.85 -17.33
C PHE A 209 7.39 -5.08 -16.95
N GLY A 210 7.35 -6.09 -17.81
CA GLY A 210 8.19 -7.28 -17.76
C GLY A 210 9.33 -7.24 -18.76
N PHE A 211 10.37 -8.02 -18.48
CA PHE A 211 11.62 -8.14 -19.22
C PHE A 211 11.99 -9.61 -19.41
#